data_AF-K1RGV9-F1
#
_entry.id   AF-K1RGV9-F1
#
_cell.length_a   1.000
_cell.length_b   1.000
_cell.length_c   1.000
_cell.angle_alpha   90.00
_cell.angle_beta   90.00
_cell.angle_gamma   90.00
#
_symmetry.space_group_name_H-M   'P 1'
#
loop_
_entity.id
_entity.type
_entity.pdbx_description
1 polymer ?
#
loop_
_entity_poly.entity_id
_entity_poly.type
_entity_poly.pdbx_seq_one_letter_code
_entity_poly.pdbx_strand_id
1 'polypeptide(L)' 'SLYNRSQMDQLIDFYFEEECSKELRIKIYCYIAICGLLWSNWCEYKRMCGVEFGEYAAKQYQYAKEYFDIVKSEIGIKEV' A
#
# COMPACT_ATOMS: atom_id res chain seq x y z
N SER A 1 5.41 10.00 -7.92
CA SER A 1 4.27 9.20 -8.42
C SER A 1 4.35 7.84 -7.75
N LEU A 2 3.26 7.34 -7.13
CA LEU A 2 3.16 5.96 -6.64
C LEU A 2 2.64 5.09 -7.79
N TYR A 3 3.12 3.85 -7.90
CA TYR A 3 2.62 2.93 -8.92
C TYR A 3 1.16 2.58 -8.63
N ASN A 4 0.32 2.57 -9.67
CA ASN A 4 -1.03 2.03 -9.51
C ASN A 4 -0.99 0.49 -9.43
N ARG A 5 -2.14 -0.14 -9.14
CA ARG A 5 -2.25 -1.60 -9.03
C ARG A 5 -1.66 -2.33 -10.23
N SER A 6 -2.00 -1.92 -11.45
CA SER A 6 -1.52 -2.57 -12.69
C SER A 6 0.00 -2.49 -12.83
N GLN A 7 0.58 -1.33 -12.55
CA GLN A 7 2.05 -1.15 -12.56
C GLN A 7 2.74 -1.99 -11.49
N MET A 8 2.15 -2.08 -10.29
CA MET A 8 2.68 -2.95 -9.24
C MET A 8 2.52 -4.43 -9.59
N ASP A 9 1.43 -4.82 -10.23
CA ASP A 9 1.21 -6.20 -10.67
C ASP A 9 2.25 -6.61 -11.70
N GLN A 10 2.49 -5.77 -12.71
CA GLN A 10 3.54 -5.97 -13.70
C GLN A 10 4.94 -6.05 -13.06
N LEU A 11 5.21 -5.22 -12.06
CA LEU A 11 6.47 -5.25 -11.33
C LEU A 11 6.66 -6.57 -10.55
N ILE A 12 5.60 -7.04 -9.89
CA ILE A 12 5.60 -8.32 -9.17
C ILE A 12 5.81 -9.46 -10.17
N ASP A 13 5.08 -9.47 -11.29
CA ASP A 13 5.22 -10.49 -12.33
C ASP A 13 6.64 -10.52 -12.90
N PHE A 14 7.22 -9.36 -13.20
CA PHE A 14 8.59 -9.26 -13.69
C PHE A 14 9.62 -9.76 -12.67
N TYR A 15 9.46 -9.41 -11.38
CA TYR A 15 10.39 -9.82 -10.33
C TYR A 15 10.37 -11.34 -10.06
N PHE A 16 9.20 -11.96 -10.20
CA PHE A 16 9.00 -13.39 -9.96
C PHE A 16 8.97 -14.23 -11.24
N GLU A 17 9.35 -13.67 -12.39
CA GLU A 17 9.34 -14.36 -13.69
C GLU A 17 7.98 -15.04 -14.00
N GLU A 18 6.88 -14.32 -13.71
CA GLU A 18 5.47 -14.79 -13.84
C GLU A 18 5.07 -15.93 -12.89
N GLU A 19 5.92 -16.36 -11.95
CA GLU A 19 5.67 -17.45 -11.00
C GLU A 19 5.18 -16.99 -9.61
N CYS A 20 4.67 -15.75 -9.47
CA CYS A 20 4.20 -15.25 -8.18
C CYS A 20 2.86 -15.88 -7.77
N SER A 21 2.86 -16.70 -6.71
CA SER A 21 1.63 -17.29 -6.18
C SER A 21 0.65 -16.22 -5.67
N LYS A 22 -0.65 -16.53 -5.72
CA LYS A 22 -1.71 -15.62 -5.23
C LYS A 22 -1.49 -15.24 -3.75
N GLU A 23 -1.13 -16.20 -2.90
CA GLU A 23 -0.88 -15.94 -1.48
C GLU A 23 0.29 -14.97 -1.27
N LEU A 24 1.39 -15.16 -2.01
CA LEU A 24 2.55 -14.28 -1.91
C LEU A 24 2.23 -12.87 -2.41
N ARG A 25 1.49 -12.75 -3.51
CA ARG A 25 1.02 -11.45 -4.02
C ARG A 25 0.16 -10.71 -3.00
N ILE A 26 -0.80 -11.40 -2.38
CA ILE A 26 -1.63 -10.81 -1.31
C ILE A 26 -0.73 -10.35 -0.14
N LYS A 27 0.28 -11.15 0.24
CA LYS A 27 1.23 -10.76 1.30
C LYS A 27 2.02 -9.51 0.91
N ILE A 28 2.44 -9.37 -0.35
CA ILE A 28 3.09 -8.15 -0.86
C ILE A 28 2.13 -6.96 -0.77
N TYR A 29 0.87 -7.12 -1.19
CA TYR A 29 -0.14 -6.07 -1.04
C TYR A 29 -0.35 -5.64 0.43
N CYS A 30 -0.34 -6.59 1.38
CA CYS A 30 -0.37 -6.27 2.80
C CYS A 30 0.82 -5.39 3.21
N TYR A 31 2.04 -5.72 2.77
CA TYR A 31 3.23 -4.91 3.06
C TYR A 31 3.16 -3.52 2.43
N ILE A 32 2.58 -3.39 1.24
CA ILE A 32 2.34 -2.08 0.62
C ILE A 32 1.40 -1.24 1.48
N ALA A 33 0.27 -1.82 1.94
CA ALA A 33 -0.66 -1.14 2.82
C ALA A 33 -0.01 -0.71 4.15
N ILE A 34 0.74 -1.61 4.79
CA ILE A 34 1.47 -1.34 6.03
C ILE A 34 2.49 -0.22 5.84
N CYS A 35 3.23 -0.23 4.72
CA CYS A 35 4.25 0.79 4.43
C CYS A 35 3.61 2.17 4.26
N GLY A 36 2.52 2.29 3.50
CA GLY A 36 1.80 3.57 3.36
C GLY A 36 1.26 4.09 4.69
N LEU A 37 0.73 3.21 5.54
CA LEU A 37 0.24 3.57 6.86
C LEU A 37 1.39 4.05 7.76
N LEU A 38 2.51 3.33 7.76
CA LEU A 38 3.71 3.71 8.53
C LEU A 38 4.19 5.12 8.17
N TRP A 39 4.33 5.41 6.87
CA TRP A 39 4.82 6.72 6.42
C TRP A 39 3.82 7.84 6.64
N SER A 40 2.52 7.58 6.50
CA SER A 40 1.49 8.58 6.85
C SER A 40 1.53 8.93 8.35
N ASN A 41 1.66 7.94 9.23
CA ASN A 41 1.81 8.17 10.67
C ASN A 41 3.12 8.90 11.02
N TRP A 42 4.22 8.56 10.33
CA TRP A 42 5.48 9.28 10.49
C TRP A 42 5.35 10.76 10.08
N CYS A 43 4.61 11.06 9.00
CA CYS A 43 4.30 12.42 8.61
C CYS A 43 3.48 13.16 9.68
N GLU A 44 2.48 12.51 10.29
CA GLU A 44 1.72 13.11 11.40
C GLU A 44 2.61 13.42 12.61
N TYR A 45 3.49 12.50 12.97
CA TYR A 45 4.49 12.75 14.03
C TYR A 45 5.38 13.95 13.68
N LYS A 46 5.88 14.02 12.45
CA LYS A 46 6.73 15.14 12.01
C LYS A 46 5.99 16.48 11.96
N ARG A 47 4.70 16.47 11.63
CA ARG A 47 3.82 17.64 11.71
C ARG A 47 3.75 18.17 13.14
N MET A 48 3.65 17.29 14.14
CA MET A 48 3.71 17.68 15.55
C MET A 48 5.07 18.28 15.95
N CYS A 49 6.15 17.93 15.23
CA CYS A 49 7.46 18.55 15.39
C CYS A 49 7.65 19.85 14.56
N GLY A 50 6.62 20.36 13.89
CA GLY A 50 6.68 21.56 13.06
C GLY A 50 7.23 21.36 11.64
N VAL A 51 7.34 20.11 11.17
CA VAL A 51 7.78 19.77 9.81
C VAL A 51 6.62 19.24 8.99
N GLU A 52 6.30 19.90 7.88
CA GLU A 52 5.17 19.53 7.01
C GLU A 52 5.63 18.90 5.69
N PHE A 53 4.92 17.86 5.27
CA PHE A 53 5.14 17.15 4.00
C PHE A 53 3.98 17.32 3.00
N GLY A 54 2.98 18.13 3.34
CA GLY A 54 1.84 18.45 2.48
C GLY A 54 1.17 17.22 1.87
N GLU A 55 0.98 17.23 0.55
CA GLU A 55 0.29 16.17 -0.20
C GLU A 55 0.92 14.77 -0.08
N TYR A 56 2.21 14.68 0.28
CA TYR A 56 2.86 13.38 0.43
C TYR A 56 2.18 12.54 1.53
N ALA A 57 1.86 13.16 2.67
CA ALA A 57 1.22 12.47 3.79
C ALA A 57 -0.14 11.89 3.39
N ALA A 58 -0.97 12.71 2.73
CA ALA A 58 -2.27 12.30 2.22
C ALA A 58 -2.16 11.18 1.18
N LYS A 59 -1.18 11.26 0.26
CA LYS A 59 -0.94 10.23 -0.75
C LYS A 59 -0.53 8.89 -0.14
N GLN A 60 0.31 8.89 0.91
CA GLN A 60 0.70 7.66 1.61
C GLN A 60 -0.50 6.98 2.29
N TYR A 61 -1.35 7.76 2.95
CA TYR A 61 -2.56 7.23 3.59
C TYR A 61 -3.57 6.69 2.58
N GLN A 62 -3.81 7.42 1.49
CA GLN A 62 -4.69 6.98 0.42
C GLN A 62 -4.19 5.67 -0.21
N TYR A 63 -2.88 5.58 -0.48
CA TYR A 63 -2.25 4.37 -1.01
C TYR A 63 -2.36 3.18 -0.05
N ALA A 64 -2.20 3.42 1.25
CA ALA A 64 -2.39 2.40 2.28
C ALA A 64 -3.82 1.83 2.25
N LYS A 65 -4.81 2.73 2.18
CA LYS A 65 -6.22 2.37 2.14
C LYS A 65 -6.58 1.58 0.89
N GLU A 66 -6.11 2.01 -0.29
CA GLU A 66 -6.37 1.31 -1.55
C GLU A 66 -5.88 -0.14 -1.51
N TYR A 67 -4.64 -0.36 -1.06
CA TYR A 67 -4.10 -1.72 -0.96
C TYR A 67 -4.77 -2.55 0.13
N PHE A 68 -5.20 -1.93 1.23
CA PHE A 68 -6.00 -2.59 2.25
C PHE A 68 -7.36 -3.06 1.70
N ASP A 69 -8.05 -2.24 0.91
CA ASP A 69 -9.33 -2.59 0.29
C ASP A 69 -9.16 -3.71 -0.75
N ILE A 70 -8.06 -3.68 -1.52
CA ILE A 70 -7.68 -4.79 -2.42
C ILE A 70 -7.48 -6.08 -1.62
N VAL A 71 -6.67 -6.06 -0.56
CA VAL A 71 -6.41 -7.24 0.28
C VAL A 71 -7.72 -7.78 0.85
N LYS A 72 -8.57 -6.92 1.44
CA LYS A 72 -9.89 -7.29 1.97
C LYS A 72 -10.73 -8.03 0.94
N SER A 73 -10.79 -7.51 -0.29
CA SER A 73 -11.51 -8.14 -1.39
C SER A 73 -10.92 -9.51 -1.76
N GLU A 74 -9.60 -9.63 -1.82
CA GLU A 74 -8.92 -10.89 -2.19
C GLU A 74 -9.12 -12.01 -1.16
N ILE A 75 -9.28 -11.66 0.13
CA ILE A 75 -9.48 -12.62 1.22
C ILE A 75 -10.95 -12.77 1.66
N GLY A 76 -11.88 -12.08 1.00
CA GLY A 76 -13.32 -12.23 1.22
C GLY A 76 -13.86 -11.65 2.53
N ILE A 77 -13.18 -10.67 3.14
CA ILE A 77 -13.73 -9.97 4.32
C ILE A 77 -14.84 -9.03 3.85
N LYS A 78 -16.07 -9.29 4.30
CA LYS A 78 -17.21 -8.35 4.17
C LYS A 78 -17.30 -7.49 5.44
N GLU A 79 -17.68 -6.22 5.29
CA GLU A 79 -17.99 -5.36 6.43
C GLU A 79 -19.18 -5.96 7.21
N VAL A 80 -19.06 -6.01 8.53
CA VAL A 80 -20.12 -6.40 9.46
C VAL A 80 -21.08 -5.23 9.63
#